data_AF-A0AAU6DBF3-F1
#
_entry.id   AF-A0AAU6DBF3-F1
#
_cell.length_a   1.000
_cell.length_b   1.000
_cell.length_c   1.000
_cell.angle_alpha   90.00
_cell.angle_beta   90.00
_cell.angle_gamma   90.00
#
_symmetry.space_group_name_H-M   'P 1'
#
loop_
_entity.id
_entity.type
_entity.pdbx_description
1 polymer ?
#
loop_
_entity_poly.entity_id
_entity_poly.type
_entity_poly.pdbx_seq_one_letter_code
_entity_poly.pdbx_strand_id
1 'polypeptide(L)' 'MAHHKSNHEVEGDPETGHGRGLPRRPDEKELEQRVEEDRDDVGLPPAPDAADE' A
#
# COMPACT_ATOMS: atom_id res chain seq x y z
N MET A 1 13.96 -8.18 34.35
CA MET A 1 13.76 -8.78 33.01
C MET A 1 13.03 -7.75 32.18
N ALA A 2 13.67 -7.24 31.13
CA ALA A 2 13.08 -6.21 30.28
C ALA A 2 12.01 -6.86 29.39
N HIS A 3 10.74 -6.53 29.62
CA HIS A 3 9.60 -7.07 28.88
C HIS A 3 9.32 -6.27 27.61
N HIS A 4 10.33 -6.10 26.76
CA HIS A 4 10.12 -5.51 25.43
C HIS A 4 9.89 -6.63 24.43
N LYS A 5 8.64 -6.81 23.99
CA LYS A 5 8.32 -7.59 22.80
C LYS A 5 8.61 -6.69 21.60
N SER A 6 9.58 -7.06 20.76
CA SER A 6 9.91 -6.31 19.56
C SER A 6 8.75 -6.38 18.56
N ASN A 7 8.13 -5.24 18.23
CA ASN A 7 7.13 -5.11 17.17
C ASN A 7 7.82 -4.91 15.81
N HIS A 8 8.79 -5.77 15.50
CA HIS A 8 9.58 -5.67 14.27
C HIS A 8 8.71 -5.79 12.99
N GLU A 9 7.48 -6.30 13.13
CA GLU A 9 6.46 -6.36 12.08
C GLU A 9 5.85 -4.98 11.73
N VAL A 10 5.91 -4.03 12.68
CA VAL A 10 5.38 -2.65 12.53
C VAL A 10 6.50 -1.66 12.21
N GLU A 11 7.72 -1.93 12.66
CA GLU A 11 8.91 -1.15 12.30
C GLU A 11 9.30 -1.49 10.86
N GLY A 12 8.76 -0.71 9.92
CA GLY A 12 9.16 -0.75 8.52
C GLY A 12 10.66 -0.51 8.33
N ASP A 13 11.11 -0.67 7.09
CA ASP A 13 12.48 -0.45 6.66
C ASP A 13 12.82 1.04 6.83
N PRO A 14 13.89 1.40 7.56
CA PRO A 14 14.25 2.80 7.81
C PRO A 14 14.62 3.58 6.54
N GLU A 15 15.00 2.90 5.45
CA GLU A 15 15.34 3.54 4.16
C GLU A 15 14.09 3.91 3.34
N THR A 16 12.96 3.22 3.56
CA THR A 16 11.71 3.39 2.78
C THR A 16 10.47 3.75 3.63
N GLY A 17 10.60 3.76 4.96
CA GLY A 17 9.50 3.78 5.92
C GLY A 17 9.47 5.00 6.84
N HIS A 18 9.20 6.19 6.31
CA HIS A 18 8.95 7.40 7.11
C HIS A 18 7.51 7.48 7.69
N GLY A 19 6.89 6.34 8.01
CA GLY A 19 5.53 6.27 8.56
C GLY A 19 5.57 5.92 10.05
N ARG A 20 5.19 6.84 10.93
CA ARG A 20 5.03 6.59 12.37
C ARG A 20 3.91 5.58 12.62
N GLY A 21 4.23 4.28 12.64
CA GLY A 21 3.30 3.20 13.01
C GLY A 21 2.06 3.06 12.11
N LEU A 22 2.03 3.72 10.95
CA LEU A 22 1.02 3.50 9.93
C LEU A 22 1.47 2.34 9.05
N PRO A 23 0.55 1.45 8.62
CA PRO A 23 0.85 0.44 7.60
C PRO A 23 1.54 1.11 6.41
N ARG A 24 2.53 0.44 5.83
CA ARG A 24 3.20 0.97 4.63
C ARG A 24 2.14 1.25 3.58
N ARG A 25 2.18 2.45 2.99
CA ARG A 25 1.39 2.73 1.80
C ARG A 25 1.84 1.73 0.72
N PRO A 26 0.92 1.02 0.05
CA PRO A 26 1.25 0.24 -1.14
C PRO A 26 2.02 1.10 -2.14
N ASP A 27 2.95 0.50 -2.88
CA ASP A 27 3.60 1.22 -3.97
C ASP A 27 2.59 1.56 -5.10
N GLU A 28 3.00 2.38 -6.07
CA GLU A 28 2.09 2.83 -7.14
C GLU A 28 1.51 1.65 -7.93
N LYS A 29 2.33 0.62 -8.16
CA LYS A 29 1.94 -0.57 -8.92
C LYS A 29 0.95 -1.43 -8.13
N GLU A 30 1.15 -1.60 -6.84
CA GLU A 30 0.21 -2.29 -5.95
C GLU A 30 -1.10 -1.51 -5.81
N LEU A 31 -1.03 -0.18 -5.80
CA LEU A 31 -2.19 0.69 -5.76
C LEU A 31 -3.02 0.55 -7.04
N GLU A 32 -2.38 0.60 -8.21
CA GLU A 32 -3.02 0.41 -9.52
C GLU A 32 -3.73 -0.94 -9.61
N GLN A 33 -3.06 -2.02 -9.21
CA GLN A 33 -3.64 -3.38 -9.21
C GLN A 33 -4.90 -3.46 -8.34
N ARG A 34 -4.86 -2.91 -7.11
CA ARG A 34 -6.04 -2.90 -6.23
C ARG A 34 -7.19 -2.11 -6.82
N VAL A 35 -6.89 -0.99 -7.47
CA VAL A 35 -7.90 -0.15 -8.12
C VAL A 35 -8.55 -0.87 -9.31
N GLU A 36 -7.80 -1.68 -10.06
CA GLU A 36 -8.35 -2.51 -11.15
C GLU A 36 -9.24 -3.63 -10.60
N GLU A 37 -8.77 -4.37 -9.59
CA GLU A 37 -9.53 -5.42 -8.91
C GLU A 37 -10.86 -4.89 -8.33
N ASP A 38 -10.81 -3.76 -7.62
CA ASP A 38 -12.00 -3.13 -7.05
C ASP A 38 -13.03 -2.76 -8.13
N ARG A 39 -12.58 -2.32 -9.31
CA ARG A 39 -13.48 -1.99 -10.44
C ARG A 39 -14.15 -3.22 -11.01
N ASP A 40 -13.40 -4.30 -11.21
CA ASP A 40 -13.93 -5.56 -11.70
C ASP A 40 -15.00 -6.11 -10.74
N ASP A 41 -14.74 -6.04 -9.43
CA ASP A 41 -15.66 -6.50 -8.38
C ASP A 41 -16.99 -5.73 -8.37
N VAL A 42 -16.96 -4.43 -8.67
CA VAL A 42 -18.17 -3.60 -8.75
C VAL A 42 -18.74 -3.48 -10.17
N GLY A 43 -18.16 -4.18 -11.16
CA GLY A 43 -18.59 -4.17 -12.56
C GLY A 43 -18.40 -2.81 -13.26
N LEU A 44 -17.40 -2.03 -12.84
CA LEU A 44 -17.02 -0.79 -13.50
C LEU A 44 -16.17 -1.09 -14.75
N PRO A 45 -16.25 -0.25 -15.78
CA PRO A 45 -15.34 -0.36 -16.92
C PRO A 45 -13.88 -0.11 -16.48
N PRO A 46 -12.89 -0.64 -17.23
CA PRO A 46 -11.48 -0.39 -16.94
C PRO A 46 -11.18 1.11 -16.90
N ALA A 47 -10.14 1.49 -16.15
CA ALA A 47 -9.70 2.89 -16.14
C ALA A 47 -9.40 3.33 -17.58
N PRO A 48 -9.81 4.54 -18.00
CA PRO A 48 -9.23 5.12 -19.19
C PRO A 48 -7.72 5.22 -18.98
N ASP A 49 -6.95 4.82 -19.98
CA ASP A 49 -5.51 4.93 -20.01
C ASP A 49 -5.13 6.33 -19.52
N ALA A 50 -4.31 6.43 -18.47
CA ALA A 50 -3.86 7.71 -17.91
C ALA A 50 -2.83 8.38 -18.85
N ALA A 51 -3.20 8.55 -20.12
CA ALA A 51 -2.41 9.12 -21.20
C ALA A 51 -3.28 10.14 -21.96
N ASP A 52 -3.73 11.16 -21.25
CA ASP A 52 -4.17 12.41 -21.87
C ASP A 52 -3.76 13.56 -20.92
N GLU A 53 -2.46 13.85 -20.88
CA GLU A 53 -1.83 15.16 -20.61
C GLU A 53 -0.43 15.20 -21.24
#